data_AF-T2GHW0-F1
#
_entry.id   AF-T2GHW0-F1
#
_cell.length_a   1.000
_cell.length_b   1.000
_cell.length_c   1.000
_cell.angle_alpha   90.00
_cell.angle_beta   90.00
_cell.angle_gamma   90.00
#
_symmetry.space_group_name_H-M   'P 1'
#
loop_
_entity.id
_entity.type
_entity.pdbx_description
1 polymer ?
#
loop_
_entity_poly.entity_id
_entity_poly.type
_entity_poly.pdbx_seq_one_letter_code
_entity_poly.pdbx_strand_id
1 'polypeptide(L)' 'MKLKKIDENGKKLIVIIPLHDEIAPGTLKSILKQAELTYPEFMKLMNSRKRT' A
#
# COMPACT_ATOMS: atom_id res chain seq x y z
N MET A 1 6.38 -10.10 2.44
CA MET A 1 5.15 -10.43 1.65
C MET A 1 5.12 -9.61 0.35
N LYS A 2 4.30 -9.99 -0.63
CA LYS A 2 4.09 -9.24 -1.89
C LYS A 2 2.69 -8.63 -1.91
N LEU A 3 2.58 -7.34 -2.18
CA LEU A 3 1.31 -6.64 -2.36
C LEU A 3 1.10 -6.39 -3.86
N LYS A 4 -0.11 -6.69 -4.35
CA LYS A 4 -0.47 -6.58 -5.76
C LYS A 4 -1.66 -5.63 -5.91
N LYS A 5 -1.49 -4.58 -6.69
CA LYS A 5 -2.59 -3.71 -7.16
C LYS A 5 -2.73 -3.90 -8.67
N ILE A 6 -3.95 -4.09 -9.15
CA ILE A 6 -4.28 -4.14 -10.58
C ILE A 6 -5.13 -2.89 -10.83
N ASP A 7 -4.69 -2.02 -11.75
CA ASP A 7 -5.50 -0.86 -12.14
C ASP A 7 -6.57 -1.22 -13.18
N GLU A 8 -7.45 -0.27 -13.48
CA GLU A 8 -8.56 -0.40 -14.43
C GLU A 8 -8.09 -0.59 -15.89
N ASN A 9 -6.81 -0.30 -16.16
CA ASN A 9 -6.14 -0.48 -17.46
C ASN A 9 -5.33 -1.79 -17.53
N GLY A 10 -5.38 -2.65 -16.49
CA GLY A 10 -4.67 -3.92 -16.43
C GLY A 10 -3.20 -3.84 -16.00
N LYS A 11 -2.68 -2.66 -15.62
CA LYS A 11 -1.34 -2.47 -15.06
C LYS A 11 -1.26 -3.14 -13.70
N LYS A 12 -0.29 -4.06 -13.56
CA LYS A 12 -0.01 -4.76 -12.30
C LYS A 12 1.14 -4.05 -11.58
N LEU A 13 0.83 -3.42 -10.45
CA LEU A 13 1.84 -2.90 -9.51
C LEU A 13 2.12 -3.96 -8.46
N ILE A 14 3.35 -4.47 -8.45
CA ILE A 14 3.83 -5.45 -7.45
C ILE A 14 4.79 -4.71 -6.52
N VAL A 15 4.46 -4.62 -5.23
CA VAL A 15 5.29 -3.98 -4.21
C VAL A 15 5.74 -5.02 -3.20
N ILE A 16 7.03 -5.03 -2.91
CA ILE A 16 7.62 -5.92 -1.90
C ILE A 16 7.55 -5.22 -0.54
N ILE A 17 6.97 -5.89 0.45
CA ILE A 17 6.79 -5.36 1.80
C ILE A 17 7.60 -6.20 2.78
N PRO A 18 8.49 -5.58 3.57
CA PRO A 18 9.22 -6.28 4.61
C PRO A 18 8.27 -6.70 5.74
N LEU A 19 8.53 -7.86 6.35
CA LEU A 19 7.70 -8.42 7.42
C LEU A 19 8.30 -8.04 8.78
N HIS A 20 7.95 -6.84 9.24
CA HIS A 20 8.33 -6.33 10.55
C HIS A 20 7.09 -5.74 11.24
N ASP A 21 7.10 -5.75 12.58
CA ASP A 21 6.00 -5.22 13.40
C ASP A 21 5.77 -3.72 13.15
N GLU A 22 6.85 -2.98 12.90
CA GLU A 22 6.80 -1.57 12.55
C GLU A 22 7.54 -1.30 11.23
N ILE A 23 6.88 -0.55 10.34
CA ILE A 23 7.48 -0.08 9.09
C ILE A 23 8.03 1.31 9.33
N ALA A 24 9.34 1.47 9.17
CA ALA A 24 9.98 2.78 9.25
C ALA A 24 9.31 3.80 8.30
N PRO A 25 9.16 5.08 8.67
CA PRO A 25 8.46 6.08 7.86
C PRO A 25 9.00 6.22 6.42
N GLY A 26 10.31 6.10 6.23
CA GLY A 26 10.94 6.14 4.91
C GLY A 26 10.55 4.94 4.03
N THR A 27 10.48 3.75 4.62
CA THR A 27 10.05 2.52 3.96
C THR A 27 8.57 2.61 3.58
N LEU A 28 7.71 3.11 4.47
CA LEU A 28 6.30 3.33 4.18
C LEU A 28 6.11 4.29 3.00
N LYS A 29 6.84 5.42 2.98
CA LYS A 29 6.81 6.36 1.86
C LYS A 29 7.22 5.70 0.54
N SER A 30 8.27 4.88 0.55
CA SER A 30 8.74 4.16 -0.64
C SER A 30 7.69 3.16 -1.15
N ILE A 31 7.04 2.42 -0.24
CA ILE A 31 5.96 1.47 -0.56
C ILE A 31 4.77 2.20 -1.20
N LEU A 32 4.30 3.30 -0.60
CA LEU A 32 3.17 4.07 -1.13
C LEU A 32 3.47 4.65 -2.51
N LYS A 33 4.70 5.14 -2.72
CA LYS A 33 5.16 5.65 -4.02
C LYS A 33 5.16 4.54 -5.09
N GLN A 34 5.70 3.36 -4.77
CA GLN A 34 5.72 2.21 -5.70
C GLN A 34 4.32 1.66 -6.00
N ALA A 35 3.40 1.79 -5.05
CA ALA A 35 2.00 1.38 -5.20
C ALA A 35 1.12 2.42 -5.91
N GLU A 36 1.70 3.56 -6.32
CA GLU A 36 0.97 4.71 -6.86
C GLU A 36 -0.26 5.03 -5.99
N LEU A 37 -0.03 5.17 -4.68
CA LEU A 37 -1.04 5.48 -3.67
C LEU A 37 -0.73 6.83 -3.04
N THR A 38 -1.74 7.70 -3.04
CA THR A 38 -1.69 8.95 -2.30
C THR A 38 -1.99 8.71 -0.81
N TYR A 39 -1.56 9.65 0.05
CA TYR A 39 -1.85 9.59 1.48
C TYR A 39 -3.37 9.54 1.78
N PRO A 40 -4.24 10.34 1.13
CA PRO A 40 -5.68 10.26 1.34
C PRO A 40 -6.28 8.89 0.96
N GLU A 41 -5.85 8.30 -0.16
CA GLU A 41 -6.31 6.97 -0.57
C GLU A 41 -5.85 5.90 0.41
N PHE A 42 -4.60 5.98 0.87
CA PHE A 42 -4.07 5.10 1.89
C PHE A 42 -4.89 5.19 3.19
N MET A 43 -5.16 6.39 3.68
CA MET A 43 -5.95 6.60 4.90
C MET A 43 -7.39 6.13 4.73
N LYS A 44 -7.99 6.30 3.55
CA LYS A 44 -9.33 5.77 3.24
C LYS A 44 -9.35 4.24 3.34
N LEU A 45 -8.34 3.56 2.80
CA LEU A 45 -8.21 2.10 2.90
C LEU A 45 -8.02 1.65 4.36
N MET A 46 -7.19 2.34 5.13
CA MET A 46 -6.97 2.04 6.56
C MET A 46 -8.24 2.22 7.39
N ASN A 47 -9.00 3.29 7.14
CA ASN A 47 -10.22 3.61 7.86
C ASN A 47 -11.44 2.78 7.41
N SER A 48 -11.40 2.20 6.20
CA SER A 48 -12.46 1.32 5.69
C SER A 48 -12.58 -0.02 6.45
N ARG A 49 -11.59 -0.37 7.28
CA ARG A 49 -11.56 -1.61 8.08
C ARG A 49 -12.26 -1.55 9.44
N LYS A 50 -13.29 -0.71 9.61
CA LYS A 50 -14.26 -0.87 10.71
C LYS A 50 -15.53 -1.56 10.21
N ARG A 51 -15.49 -2.89 10.06
CA ARG A 51 -16.63 -3.84 10.10
C ARG A 51 -16.12 -5.27 9.88
N THR A 52 -15.58 -5.89 10.92
CA THR A 52 -15.92 -7.22 11.47
C THR A 52 -14.98 -7.54 12.62
#